data_AF-A0A2E6H7I0-F1
#
_entry.id   AF-A0A2E6H7I0-F1
#
_cell.length_a   1.000
_cell.length_b   1.000
_cell.length_c   1.000
_cell.angle_alpha   90.00
_cell.angle_beta   90.00
_cell.angle_gamma   90.00
#
_symmetry.space_group_name_H-M   'P 1'
#
loop_
_entity.id
_entity.type
_entity.pdbx_description
1 polymer ?
#
loop_
_entity_poly.entity_id
_entity_poly.type
_entity_poly.pdbx_seq_one_letter_code
_entity_poly.pdbx_strand_id
1 'polypeptide(L)'
;MSKFLFKGLILFIVLLNAAMAGDIDALISWKPHPKHPGMVLPVLKGESPEKAIKRYRDALYRTKDLDAARQRHKVTKEMLSGMKYEYISIDGLKNSPRPSFLLMANKFNDYQPKYYRIWDFINPISKYGGITHILPISVDVSLSKNQAAEFRDLIAGTFDSLFGMGGEDVDPTLYNEKLTYANAKEVVPTRDLSEVKLIKRYIQKKRGVYYGICRGSQICFVAKGGKLSQDIFKDGVTDEHLDVWHKVKIVKEDKNLMRAFVGGQDEVDIYSYHHQAVKAGTADVMINSETGKGVNHVVEGYQFKNGLGLTFQFHPEMMHNKDGEDMMAGMVKYSAFVKEVRVLGPSCTNLVERFLR
;
A
#
# COMPACT_ATOMS: atom_id res chain seq x y z
N MET A 1 23.83 -1.95 -58.69
CA MET A 1 22.52 -1.37 -59.07
C MET A 1 21.52 -2.51 -58.93
N SER A 2 20.48 -2.53 -58.10
CA SER A 2 19.51 -1.52 -57.68
C SER A 2 18.92 -1.91 -56.31
N LYS A 3 18.59 -0.90 -55.51
CA LYS A 3 17.91 -0.91 -54.20
C LYS A 3 16.55 -1.63 -54.27
N PHE A 4 16.14 -2.30 -53.19
CA PHE A 4 14.76 -2.21 -52.70
C PHE A 4 14.72 -2.40 -51.18
N LEU A 5 14.37 -1.32 -50.49
CA LEU A 5 14.08 -1.27 -49.06
C LEU A 5 12.74 -1.96 -48.81
N PHE A 6 12.68 -2.89 -47.85
CA PHE A 6 11.42 -3.27 -47.21
C PHE A 6 11.49 -2.88 -45.74
N LYS A 7 11.01 -1.67 -45.45
CA LYS A 7 10.58 -1.27 -44.10
C LYS A 7 9.20 -1.89 -43.89
N GLY A 8 9.16 -3.04 -43.22
CA GLY A 8 7.95 -3.69 -42.75
C GLY A 8 7.49 -3.10 -41.42
N LEU A 9 6.38 -2.39 -41.47
CA LEU A 9 5.68 -1.69 -40.41
C LEU A 9 5.30 -2.64 -39.25
N ILE A 10 5.76 -2.32 -38.03
CA ILE A 10 5.33 -2.98 -36.79
C ILE A 10 3.86 -2.59 -36.55
N LEU A 11 2.96 -3.56 -36.73
CA LEU A 11 1.55 -3.43 -36.40
C LEU A 11 1.39 -3.53 -34.88
N PHE A 12 1.41 -2.40 -34.18
CA PHE A 12 1.04 -2.31 -32.77
C PHE A 12 -0.47 -2.54 -32.67
N ILE A 13 -0.88 -3.71 -32.17
CA ILE A 13 -2.25 -3.93 -31.73
C ILE A 13 -2.43 -3.11 -30.44
N VAL A 14 -2.97 -1.90 -30.60
CA VAL A 14 -3.56 -1.15 -29.49
C VAL A 14 -4.91 -1.81 -29.22
N LEU A 15 -4.96 -2.69 -28.22
CA LEU A 15 -6.21 -3.04 -27.57
C LEU A 15 -6.72 -1.76 -26.89
N LEU A 16 -7.57 -1.01 -27.59
CA LEU A 16 -8.36 0.06 -27.00
C LEU A 16 -9.27 -0.57 -25.94
N ASN A 17 -8.96 -0.32 -24.67
CA ASN A 17 -9.92 -0.50 -23.58
C ASN A 17 -11.19 0.29 -23.92
N ALA A 18 -12.36 -0.27 -23.60
CA ALA A 18 -13.62 0.44 -23.69
C ALA A 18 -13.48 1.84 -23.07
N ALA A 19 -13.89 2.88 -23.80
CA ALA A 19 -13.81 4.26 -23.36
C ALA A 19 -14.42 4.39 -21.95
N MET A 20 -13.61 4.73 -20.95
CA MET A 20 -14.14 5.03 -19.63
C MET A 20 -14.99 6.30 -19.77
N ALA A 21 -16.20 6.30 -19.22
CA ALA A 21 -17.12 7.44 -19.33
C ALA A 21 -16.69 8.68 -18.51
N GLY A 22 -15.41 8.75 -18.08
CA GLY A 22 -14.86 9.79 -17.23
C GLY A 22 -13.66 10.51 -17.86
N ASP A 23 -12.95 11.26 -17.03
CA ASP A 23 -11.81 12.10 -17.39
C ASP A 23 -10.49 11.32 -17.53
N ILE A 24 -10.45 10.02 -17.19
CA ILE A 24 -9.26 9.17 -17.25
C ILE A 24 -9.39 8.15 -18.39
N ASP A 25 -8.53 8.26 -19.40
CA ASP A 25 -8.52 7.35 -20.56
C ASP A 25 -7.79 6.03 -20.24
N ALA A 26 -6.70 6.10 -19.47
CA ALA A 26 -5.86 4.94 -19.20
C ALA A 26 -5.06 5.05 -17.91
N LEU A 27 -4.50 3.92 -17.47
CA LEU A 27 -3.42 3.85 -16.51
C LEU A 27 -2.12 3.47 -17.23
N ILE A 28 -1.02 4.12 -16.86
CA ILE A 28 0.33 3.77 -17.30
C ILE A 28 1.17 3.33 -16.11
N SER A 29 2.13 2.47 -16.40
CA SER A 29 3.22 2.05 -15.52
C SER A 29 4.48 2.83 -15.93
N TRP A 30 4.68 4.00 -15.34
CA TRP A 30 5.84 4.87 -15.53
C TRP A 30 7.08 4.30 -14.81
N LYS A 31 8.24 4.31 -15.47
CA LYS A 31 9.51 3.86 -14.90
C LYS A 31 10.45 5.07 -14.77
N PRO A 32 10.63 5.65 -13.56
CA PRO A 32 11.56 6.77 -13.36
C PRO A 32 13.02 6.38 -13.65
N HIS A 33 13.35 5.09 -13.51
CA HIS A 33 14.66 4.52 -13.83
C HIS A 33 14.48 3.09 -14.39
N PRO A 34 15.34 2.59 -15.31
CA PRO A 34 15.18 1.27 -15.92
C PRO A 34 15.15 0.08 -14.95
N LYS A 35 15.87 0.20 -13.82
CA LYS A 35 15.93 -0.80 -12.75
C LYS A 35 14.87 -0.61 -11.67
N HIS A 36 13.97 0.37 -11.83
CA HIS A 36 12.93 0.66 -10.87
C HIS A 36 11.60 0.01 -11.29
N PRO A 37 10.81 -0.54 -10.35
CA PRO A 37 9.48 -1.05 -10.65
C PRO A 37 8.55 0.02 -11.25
N GLY A 38 7.50 -0.42 -11.93
CA GLY A 38 6.53 0.45 -12.56
C GLY A 38 5.66 1.23 -11.56
N MET A 39 5.47 2.51 -11.83
CA MET A 39 4.66 3.44 -11.05
C MET A 39 3.35 3.80 -11.77
N VAL A 40 2.22 3.61 -11.10
CA VAL A 40 0.89 3.80 -11.67
C VAL A 40 0.52 5.28 -11.74
N LEU A 41 0.30 5.79 -12.94
CA LEU A 41 -0.20 7.14 -13.17
C LEU A 41 -1.45 7.11 -14.08
N PRO A 42 -2.44 7.98 -13.83
CA PRO A 42 -3.56 8.16 -14.75
C PRO A 42 -3.15 9.04 -15.93
N VAL A 43 -3.59 8.65 -17.12
CA VAL A 43 -3.56 9.46 -18.33
C VAL A 43 -4.95 10.05 -18.53
N LEU A 44 -5.04 11.37 -18.51
CA LEU A 44 -6.32 12.08 -18.67
C LEU A 44 -6.78 12.06 -20.13
N LYS A 45 -8.06 12.38 -20.33
CA LYS A 45 -8.64 12.45 -21.67
C LYS A 45 -7.92 13.44 -22.58
N GLY A 46 -7.41 12.95 -23.71
CA GLY A 46 -6.61 13.75 -24.65
C GLY A 46 -5.20 14.10 -24.16
N GLU A 47 -4.76 13.53 -23.05
CA GLU A 47 -3.40 13.66 -22.52
C GLU A 47 -2.50 12.56 -23.09
N SER A 48 -1.24 12.88 -23.42
CA SER A 48 -0.25 11.84 -23.73
C SER A 48 0.40 11.30 -22.45
N PRO A 49 0.93 10.07 -22.44
CA PRO A 49 1.66 9.54 -21.27
C PRO A 49 2.80 10.44 -20.78
N GLU A 50 3.53 11.09 -21.69
CA GLU A 50 4.61 12.03 -21.34
C GLU A 50 4.07 13.26 -20.61
N LYS A 51 2.90 13.77 -21.04
CA LYS A 51 2.21 14.88 -20.37
C LYS A 51 1.70 14.45 -18.99
N ALA A 52 1.17 13.23 -18.86
CA ALA A 52 0.76 12.68 -17.55
C ALA A 52 1.92 12.58 -16.57
N ILE A 53 3.08 12.06 -17.01
CA ILE A 53 4.32 12.01 -16.22
C ILE A 53 4.75 13.42 -15.81
N LYS A 54 4.76 14.36 -16.76
CA LYS A 54 5.14 15.75 -16.50
C LYS A 54 4.18 16.43 -15.52
N ARG A 55 2.86 16.25 -15.67
CA ARG A 55 1.81 16.79 -14.80
C ARG A 55 2.01 16.31 -13.36
N TYR A 56 2.20 15.01 -13.18
CA TYR A 56 2.48 14.44 -11.86
C TYR A 56 3.76 15.01 -11.24
N ARG A 57 4.88 14.98 -11.99
CA ARG A 57 6.17 15.50 -11.52
C ARG A 57 6.10 16.97 -11.13
N ASP A 58 5.53 17.80 -12.00
CA ASP A 58 5.38 19.22 -11.74
C ASP A 58 4.56 19.50 -10.47
N ALA A 59 3.53 18.70 -10.20
CA ALA A 59 2.72 18.83 -8.98
C ALA A 59 3.53 18.49 -7.73
N LEU A 60 4.42 17.48 -7.78
CA LEU A 60 5.33 17.16 -6.67
C LEU A 60 6.22 18.33 -6.28
N TYR A 61 6.85 19.00 -7.25
CA TYR A 61 7.77 20.12 -6.97
C TYR A 61 7.04 21.40 -6.53
N ARG A 62 5.79 21.59 -6.94
CA ARG A 62 5.01 22.78 -6.58
C ARG A 62 4.32 22.67 -5.22
N THR A 63 4.16 21.45 -4.71
CA THR A 63 3.47 21.20 -3.45
C THR A 63 4.49 21.25 -2.31
N LYS A 64 4.39 22.29 -1.46
CA LYS A 64 5.44 22.67 -0.49
C LYS A 64 5.91 21.54 0.43
N ASP A 65 4.98 20.81 1.05
CA ASP A 65 5.33 19.74 2.00
C ASP A 65 5.85 18.48 1.29
N LEU A 66 5.32 18.15 0.11
CA LEU A 66 5.86 17.08 -0.74
C LEU A 66 7.27 17.40 -1.23
N ASP A 67 7.52 18.65 -1.65
CA ASP A 67 8.86 19.07 -2.08
C ASP A 67 9.85 19.06 -0.92
N ALA A 68 9.44 19.53 0.27
CA ALA A 68 10.24 19.42 1.49
C ALA A 68 10.58 17.96 1.82
N ALA A 69 9.59 17.06 1.80
CA ALA A 69 9.80 15.63 2.03
C ALA A 69 10.74 15.01 0.98
N ARG A 70 10.63 15.41 -0.29
CA ARG A 70 11.55 14.99 -1.36
C ARG A 70 12.98 15.46 -1.10
N GLN A 71 13.16 16.70 -0.67
CA GLN A 71 14.46 17.27 -0.34
C GLN A 71 15.11 16.58 0.87
N ARG A 72 14.34 16.27 1.94
CA ARG A 72 14.82 15.46 3.08
C ARG A 72 15.39 14.11 2.60
N HIS A 73 14.69 13.48 1.68
CA HIS A 73 15.06 12.22 1.04
C HIS A 73 16.16 12.35 -0.03
N LYS A 74 16.69 13.55 -0.30
CA LYS A 74 17.76 13.83 -1.28
C LYS A 74 17.45 13.34 -2.71
N VAL A 75 16.16 13.29 -3.09
CA VAL A 75 15.73 12.81 -4.41
C VAL A 75 15.67 13.99 -5.38
N THR A 76 16.55 14.06 -6.38
CA THR A 76 16.62 15.24 -7.29
C THR A 76 15.62 15.18 -8.45
N LYS A 77 15.55 16.26 -9.26
CA LYS A 77 14.68 16.31 -10.44
C LYS A 77 15.14 15.37 -11.55
N GLU A 78 16.44 15.20 -11.67
CA GLU A 78 17.12 14.34 -12.63
C GLU A 78 16.84 12.87 -12.31
N MET A 79 16.81 12.50 -11.03
CA MET A 79 16.46 11.13 -10.60
C MET A 79 15.05 10.70 -10.99
N LEU A 80 14.13 11.65 -11.15
CA LEU A 80 12.75 11.42 -11.58
C LEU A 80 12.53 11.78 -13.05
N SER A 81 13.59 11.91 -13.85
CA SER A 81 13.49 12.38 -15.24
C SER A 81 13.12 11.31 -16.27
N GLY A 82 13.07 10.03 -15.88
CA GLY A 82 12.73 8.94 -16.78
C GLY A 82 11.39 9.15 -17.48
N MET A 83 11.32 8.79 -18.76
CA MET A 83 10.11 8.93 -19.58
C MET A 83 9.63 7.58 -20.13
N LYS A 84 10.21 6.46 -19.67
CA LYS A 84 9.75 5.12 -20.09
C LYS A 84 8.42 4.80 -19.40
N TYR A 85 7.49 4.24 -20.14
CA TYR A 85 6.20 3.79 -19.63
C TYR A 85 5.64 2.64 -20.45
N GLU A 86 4.69 1.92 -19.86
CA GLU A 86 3.87 0.88 -20.50
C GLU A 86 2.41 1.11 -20.10
N TYR A 87 1.46 0.84 -20.98
CA TYR A 87 0.03 0.88 -20.60
C TYR A 87 -0.32 -0.31 -19.70
N ILE A 88 -1.10 -0.05 -18.67
CA ILE A 88 -1.62 -1.09 -17.78
C ILE A 88 -2.92 -1.63 -18.37
N SER A 89 -2.96 -2.91 -18.69
CA SER A 89 -4.19 -3.59 -19.09
C SER A 89 -5.06 -3.85 -17.85
N ILE A 90 -6.10 -3.04 -17.65
CA ILE A 90 -7.05 -3.20 -16.54
C ILE A 90 -7.74 -4.57 -16.62
N ASP A 91 -8.21 -4.96 -17.79
CA ASP A 91 -8.86 -6.26 -17.98
C ASP A 91 -7.84 -7.40 -17.85
N GLY A 92 -6.59 -7.19 -18.27
CA GLY A 92 -5.49 -8.13 -18.03
C GLY A 92 -5.24 -8.37 -16.54
N LEU A 93 -5.22 -7.32 -15.71
CA LEU A 93 -5.09 -7.46 -14.26
C LEU A 93 -6.30 -8.16 -13.63
N LYS A 94 -7.52 -7.76 -14.01
CA LYS A 94 -8.76 -8.36 -13.49
C LYS A 94 -8.89 -9.84 -13.81
N ASN A 95 -8.56 -10.23 -15.05
CA ASN A 95 -8.69 -11.60 -15.54
C ASN A 95 -7.45 -12.47 -15.26
N SER A 96 -6.35 -11.89 -14.77
CA SER A 96 -5.16 -12.66 -14.41
C SER A 96 -5.47 -13.63 -13.27
N PRO A 97 -5.01 -14.90 -13.33
CA PRO A 97 -5.12 -15.82 -12.19
C PRO A 97 -4.25 -15.39 -11.01
N ARG A 98 -3.27 -14.49 -11.24
CA ARG A 98 -2.39 -13.97 -10.20
C ARG A 98 -3.03 -12.76 -9.51
N PRO A 99 -2.95 -12.65 -8.17
CA PRO A 99 -3.43 -11.46 -7.46
C PRO A 99 -2.53 -10.25 -7.74
N SER A 100 -3.16 -9.12 -8.03
CA SER A 100 -2.48 -7.85 -8.26
C SER A 100 -2.38 -7.03 -6.97
N PHE A 101 -1.20 -6.46 -6.72
CA PHE A 101 -0.88 -5.64 -5.55
C PHE A 101 -0.48 -4.24 -6.00
N LEU A 102 -1.08 -3.23 -5.39
CA LEU A 102 -0.67 -1.84 -5.52
C LEU A 102 -0.03 -1.36 -4.21
N LEU A 103 1.29 -1.22 -4.22
CA LEU A 103 2.07 -0.78 -3.07
C LEU A 103 2.10 0.74 -3.02
N MET A 104 1.61 1.34 -1.94
CA MET A 104 1.63 2.80 -1.76
C MET A 104 3.03 3.24 -1.36
N ALA A 105 3.73 3.92 -2.27
CA ALA A 105 5.00 4.56 -1.96
C ALA A 105 4.80 5.58 -0.84
N ASN A 106 5.75 5.61 0.09
CA ASN A 106 5.64 6.46 1.28
C ASN A 106 6.82 7.43 1.42
N LYS A 107 8.02 6.99 1.03
CA LYS A 107 9.25 7.79 1.05
C LYS A 107 9.68 8.08 -0.37
N PHE A 108 10.21 9.26 -0.65
CA PHE A 108 10.72 9.55 -1.99
C PHE A 108 11.93 8.67 -2.36
N ASN A 109 12.63 8.11 -1.37
CA ASN A 109 13.65 7.06 -1.59
C ASN A 109 13.09 5.84 -2.32
N ASP A 110 11.79 5.55 -2.17
CA ASP A 110 11.11 4.45 -2.86
C ASP A 110 11.06 4.62 -4.37
N TYR A 111 11.49 5.76 -4.90
CA TYR A 111 11.55 6.05 -6.34
C TYR A 111 12.92 5.70 -6.92
N GLN A 112 13.88 5.36 -6.05
CA GLN A 112 15.26 5.14 -6.43
C GLN A 112 15.55 3.64 -6.54
N PRO A 113 16.24 3.20 -7.60
CA PRO A 113 16.52 1.77 -7.83
C PRO A 113 17.45 1.14 -6.79
N LYS A 114 18.22 1.96 -6.06
CA LYS A 114 19.22 1.50 -5.06
C LYS A 114 18.64 1.33 -3.67
N TYR A 115 17.36 1.67 -3.45
CA TYR A 115 16.75 1.58 -2.14
C TYR A 115 16.02 0.24 -1.99
N TYR A 116 16.52 -0.61 -1.09
CA TYR A 116 16.07 -2.01 -0.96
C TYR A 116 14.67 -2.17 -0.39
N ARG A 117 14.18 -1.16 0.34
CA ARG A 117 12.90 -1.23 1.05
C ARG A 117 11.73 -1.69 0.18
N ILE A 118 11.59 -1.18 -1.05
CA ILE A 118 10.51 -1.60 -1.95
C ILE A 118 10.66 -3.07 -2.38
N TRP A 119 11.89 -3.55 -2.49
CA TRP A 119 12.22 -4.92 -2.87
C TRP A 119 11.94 -5.90 -1.74
N ASP A 120 12.06 -5.48 -0.48
CA ASP A 120 11.67 -6.30 0.68
C ASP A 120 10.18 -6.66 0.64
N PHE A 121 9.33 -5.82 0.04
CA PHE A 121 7.92 -6.17 -0.25
C PHE A 121 7.76 -6.91 -1.59
N ILE A 122 8.38 -6.40 -2.67
CA ILE A 122 8.15 -6.92 -4.03
C ILE A 122 8.65 -8.35 -4.19
N ASN A 123 9.82 -8.68 -3.63
CA ASN A 123 10.44 -9.99 -3.78
C ASN A 123 9.58 -11.12 -3.20
N PRO A 124 9.16 -11.07 -1.91
CA PRO A 124 8.30 -12.12 -1.37
C PRO A 124 6.92 -12.14 -2.05
N ILE A 125 6.32 -10.98 -2.38
CA ILE A 125 5.04 -10.97 -3.11
C ILE A 125 5.18 -11.70 -4.46
N SER A 126 6.24 -11.39 -5.21
CA SER A 126 6.52 -12.01 -6.50
C SER A 126 6.85 -13.50 -6.38
N LYS A 127 7.61 -13.89 -5.35
CA LYS A 127 7.95 -15.29 -5.03
C LYS A 127 6.70 -16.16 -4.90
N TYR A 128 5.64 -15.64 -4.29
CA TYR A 128 4.37 -16.35 -4.12
C TYR A 128 3.34 -16.06 -5.22
N GLY A 129 3.76 -15.46 -6.34
CA GLY A 129 2.93 -15.31 -7.53
C GLY A 129 2.09 -14.04 -7.58
N GLY A 130 2.29 -13.06 -6.70
CA GLY A 130 1.65 -11.74 -6.82
C GLY A 130 2.22 -10.92 -7.99
N ILE A 131 1.43 -10.00 -8.54
CA ILE A 131 1.86 -9.00 -9.52
C ILE A 131 1.91 -7.64 -8.83
N THR A 132 3.07 -7.00 -8.75
CA THR A 132 3.23 -5.75 -8.00
C THR A 132 3.32 -4.54 -8.92
N HIS A 133 2.60 -3.48 -8.55
CA HIS A 133 2.78 -2.13 -9.05
C HIS A 133 2.97 -1.17 -7.87
N ILE A 134 3.60 -0.02 -8.11
CA ILE A 134 3.74 1.03 -7.10
C ILE A 134 2.76 2.16 -7.39
N LEU A 135 2.03 2.61 -6.38
CA LEU A 135 1.32 3.89 -6.43
C LEU A 135 2.27 4.99 -5.95
N PRO A 136 2.57 5.99 -6.78
CA PRO A 136 3.37 7.14 -6.36
C PRO A 136 2.69 7.93 -5.24
N ILE A 137 3.50 8.57 -4.41
CA ILE A 137 3.08 9.54 -3.39
C ILE A 137 2.19 10.60 -4.03
N SER A 138 0.97 10.73 -3.48
CA SER A 138 0.05 11.86 -3.73
C SER A 138 -0.29 12.12 -5.20
N VAL A 139 -0.55 11.08 -6.01
CA VAL A 139 -0.94 11.26 -7.43
C VAL A 139 -2.09 12.26 -7.62
N ASP A 140 -3.04 12.30 -6.68
CA ASP A 140 -4.23 13.12 -6.75
C ASP A 140 -3.99 14.64 -6.59
N VAL A 141 -2.82 15.08 -6.11
CA VAL A 141 -2.46 16.51 -6.06
C VAL A 141 -2.31 17.12 -7.45
N SER A 142 -2.13 16.27 -8.46
CA SER A 142 -2.00 16.65 -9.87
C SER A 142 -3.33 16.57 -10.63
N LEU A 143 -4.44 16.35 -9.94
CA LEU A 143 -5.76 16.08 -10.50
C LEU A 143 -6.81 17.06 -9.97
N SER A 144 -7.86 17.31 -10.76
CA SER A 144 -9.07 17.97 -10.27
C SER A 144 -9.77 17.09 -9.22
N LYS A 145 -10.71 17.67 -8.45
CA LYS A 145 -11.48 16.92 -7.45
C LYS A 145 -12.21 15.71 -8.06
N ASN A 146 -12.78 15.87 -9.25
CA ASN A 146 -13.52 14.82 -9.95
C ASN A 146 -12.57 13.75 -10.49
N GLN A 147 -11.49 14.17 -11.16
CA GLN A 147 -10.44 13.27 -11.65
C GLN A 147 -9.81 12.45 -10.51
N ALA A 148 -9.56 13.07 -9.37
CA ALA A 148 -9.04 12.38 -8.20
C ALA A 148 -10.03 11.33 -7.64
N ALA A 149 -11.33 11.63 -7.66
CA ALA A 149 -12.37 10.68 -7.24
C ALA A 149 -12.45 9.49 -8.21
N GLU A 150 -12.48 9.78 -9.50
CA GLU A 150 -12.45 8.77 -10.57
C GLU A 150 -11.19 7.91 -10.50
N PHE A 151 -10.02 8.51 -10.28
CA PHE A 151 -8.76 7.77 -10.13
C PHE A 151 -8.82 6.78 -8.97
N ARG A 152 -9.31 7.22 -7.80
CA ARG A 152 -9.50 6.32 -6.64
C ARG A 152 -10.49 5.18 -6.94
N ASP A 153 -11.57 5.48 -7.65
CA ASP A 153 -12.54 4.48 -8.10
C ASP A 153 -11.90 3.45 -9.03
N LEU A 154 -11.09 3.92 -9.97
CA LEU A 154 -10.38 3.09 -10.93
C LEU A 154 -9.37 2.18 -10.24
N ILE A 155 -8.54 2.73 -9.33
CA ILE A 155 -7.59 1.96 -8.53
C ILE A 155 -8.31 0.88 -7.71
N ALA A 156 -9.35 1.26 -6.96
CA ALA A 156 -10.11 0.33 -6.13
C ALA A 156 -10.91 -0.71 -6.93
N GLY A 157 -11.20 -0.43 -8.20
CA GLY A 157 -11.84 -1.36 -9.13
C GLY A 157 -10.87 -2.28 -9.88
N THR A 158 -9.58 -1.94 -9.90
CA THR A 158 -8.55 -2.62 -10.73
C THR A 158 -7.68 -3.57 -9.92
N PHE A 159 -7.19 -3.16 -8.75
CA PHE A 159 -6.20 -3.93 -7.99
C PHE A 159 -6.84 -4.82 -6.92
N ASP A 160 -6.38 -6.07 -6.83
CA ASP A 160 -6.89 -7.07 -5.88
C ASP A 160 -6.41 -6.80 -4.45
N SER A 161 -5.30 -6.08 -4.29
CA SER A 161 -4.78 -5.68 -3.00
C SER A 161 -4.18 -4.27 -3.03
N LEU A 162 -4.48 -3.48 -2.01
CA LEU A 162 -3.83 -2.20 -1.72
C LEU A 162 -2.91 -2.40 -0.52
N PHE A 163 -1.63 -2.06 -0.67
CA PHE A 163 -0.61 -2.36 0.33
C PHE A 163 0.03 -1.07 0.86
N GLY A 164 -0.27 -0.70 2.10
CA GLY A 164 0.39 0.37 2.82
C GLY A 164 1.71 -0.10 3.42
N MET A 165 2.82 0.52 3.04
CA MET A 165 4.15 0.21 3.56
C MET A 165 4.49 1.03 4.82
N GLY A 166 5.55 0.66 5.54
CA GLY A 166 6.13 1.46 6.63
C GLY A 166 6.63 2.83 6.17
N GLY A 167 6.84 3.77 7.10
CA GLY A 167 7.03 5.18 6.71
C GLY A 167 7.22 6.19 7.85
N GLU A 168 7.10 7.49 7.51
CA GLU A 168 7.10 8.64 8.44
C GLU A 168 5.78 8.74 9.25
N ASP A 169 5.73 9.51 10.34
CA ASP A 169 4.53 9.57 11.20
C ASP A 169 3.27 10.08 10.46
N VAL A 170 2.10 9.70 10.97
CA VAL A 170 0.79 10.14 10.44
C VAL A 170 0.38 11.47 11.06
N ASP A 171 -0.12 12.39 10.23
CA ASP A 171 -0.66 13.69 10.66
C ASP A 171 -1.77 13.53 11.73
N PRO A 172 -1.56 14.04 12.96
CA PRO A 172 -2.54 13.97 14.04
C PRO A 172 -3.89 14.61 13.75
N THR A 173 -3.93 15.59 12.85
CA THR A 173 -5.16 16.27 12.47
C THR A 173 -6.16 15.34 11.79
N LEU A 174 -5.68 14.25 11.16
CA LEU A 174 -6.54 13.25 10.49
C LEU A 174 -7.35 12.39 11.46
N TYR A 175 -6.95 12.33 12.74
CA TYR A 175 -7.70 11.66 13.81
C TYR A 175 -8.12 12.63 14.93
N ASN A 176 -8.27 13.91 14.57
CA ASN A 176 -8.79 14.99 15.41
C ASN A 176 -7.98 15.24 16.69
N GLU A 177 -6.67 15.04 16.64
CA GLU A 177 -5.76 15.39 17.74
C GLU A 177 -4.80 16.50 17.30
N LYS A 178 -4.31 17.27 18.28
CA LYS A 178 -3.17 18.18 18.06
C LYS A 178 -1.89 17.38 18.17
N LEU A 179 -0.83 17.89 17.56
CA LEU A 179 0.51 17.38 17.81
C LEU A 179 0.83 17.55 19.31
N THR A 180 1.01 16.43 20.01
CA THR A 180 1.25 16.40 21.45
C THR A 180 2.74 16.47 21.77
N TYR A 181 3.57 15.82 20.96
CA TYR A 181 5.00 15.72 21.20
C TYR A 181 5.80 16.38 20.07
N ALA A 182 6.83 17.14 20.44
CA ALA A 182 7.69 17.83 19.46
C ALA A 182 8.51 16.87 18.58
N ASN A 183 8.54 15.58 18.92
CA ASN A 183 9.30 14.56 18.21
C ASN A 183 8.53 13.87 17.09
N ALA A 184 7.30 14.25 16.76
CA ALA A 184 6.65 13.69 15.57
C ALA A 184 7.56 13.91 14.36
N LYS A 185 8.03 12.80 13.81
CA LYS A 185 9.04 12.82 12.77
C LYS A 185 8.32 12.97 11.45
N GLU A 186 8.66 14.06 10.76
CA GLU A 186 8.60 14.11 9.31
C GLU A 186 7.20 13.92 8.69
N VAL A 187 6.13 14.32 9.38
CA VAL A 187 4.75 14.29 8.87
C VAL A 187 4.63 14.97 7.51
N VAL A 188 3.83 14.39 6.61
CA VAL A 188 3.56 14.91 5.26
C VAL A 188 2.04 14.98 5.05
N PRO A 189 1.38 16.07 5.50
CA PRO A 189 -0.08 16.18 5.51
C PRO A 189 -0.75 15.91 4.17
N THR A 190 -0.15 16.38 3.07
CA THR A 190 -0.70 16.17 1.73
C THR A 190 -0.73 14.69 1.34
N ARG A 191 0.34 13.95 1.65
CA ARG A 191 0.39 12.49 1.43
C ARG A 191 -0.64 11.78 2.27
N ASP A 192 -0.66 12.09 3.56
CA ASP A 192 -1.51 11.38 4.52
C ASP A 192 -3.00 11.57 4.18
N LEU A 193 -3.40 12.78 3.76
CA LEU A 193 -4.76 13.06 3.29
C LEU A 193 -5.10 12.30 2.00
N SER A 194 -4.16 12.21 1.05
CA SER A 194 -4.32 11.45 -0.20
C SER A 194 -4.55 9.96 0.09
N GLU A 195 -3.68 9.38 0.93
CA GLU A 195 -3.75 7.98 1.33
C GLU A 195 -5.05 7.66 2.08
N VAL A 196 -5.45 8.49 3.05
CA VAL A 196 -6.74 8.29 3.77
C VAL A 196 -7.91 8.27 2.80
N LYS A 197 -7.96 9.18 1.82
CA LYS A 197 -9.03 9.21 0.82
C LYS A 197 -9.03 7.95 -0.03
N LEU A 198 -7.86 7.48 -0.46
CA LEU A 198 -7.74 6.25 -1.24
C LEU A 198 -8.14 5.01 -0.43
N ILE A 199 -7.61 4.86 0.79
CA ILE A 199 -7.90 3.73 1.68
C ILE A 199 -9.41 3.69 1.98
N LYS A 200 -10.02 4.81 2.36
CA LYS A 200 -11.48 4.90 2.57
C LYS A 200 -12.23 4.41 1.34
N ARG A 201 -11.83 4.87 0.14
CA ARG A 201 -12.50 4.46 -1.09
C ARG A 201 -12.31 2.98 -1.40
N TYR A 202 -11.11 2.46 -1.19
CA TYR A 202 -10.77 1.04 -1.40
C TYR A 202 -11.62 0.13 -0.50
N ILE A 203 -11.70 0.46 0.79
CA ILE A 203 -12.52 -0.25 1.78
C ILE A 203 -14.00 -0.19 1.40
N GLN A 204 -14.50 0.98 0.98
CA GLN A 204 -15.90 1.15 0.58
C GLN A 204 -16.27 0.31 -0.64
N LYS A 205 -15.36 0.13 -1.60
CA LYS A 205 -15.62 -0.72 -2.78
C LYS A 205 -15.77 -2.19 -2.41
N LYS A 206 -15.20 -2.63 -1.28
CA LYS A 206 -15.25 -4.03 -0.80
C LYS A 206 -14.85 -5.04 -1.88
N ARG A 207 -13.84 -4.66 -2.67
CA ARG A 207 -13.34 -5.46 -3.78
C ARG A 207 -12.05 -6.16 -3.34
N GLY A 208 -10.97 -5.47 -3.09
CA GLY A 208 -9.74 -6.17 -2.70
C GLY A 208 -9.48 -6.20 -1.20
N VAL A 209 -8.31 -6.71 -0.84
CA VAL A 209 -7.82 -6.77 0.53
C VAL A 209 -6.84 -5.63 0.77
N TYR A 210 -7.03 -4.90 1.86
CA TYR A 210 -6.02 -3.95 2.32
C TYR A 210 -4.97 -4.66 3.17
N TYR A 211 -3.69 -4.47 2.87
CA TYR A 211 -2.60 -4.83 3.78
C TYR A 211 -1.88 -3.59 4.27
N GLY A 212 -1.49 -3.57 5.54
CA GLY A 212 -0.77 -2.45 6.15
C GLY A 212 0.38 -2.93 7.02
N ILE A 213 1.57 -2.43 6.76
CA ILE A 213 2.77 -2.71 7.58
C ILE A 213 3.25 -1.41 8.24
N CYS A 214 3.49 -1.47 9.56
CA CYS A 214 3.90 -0.36 10.41
C CYS A 214 3.02 0.89 10.18
N ARG A 215 3.55 1.94 9.55
CA ARG A 215 2.77 3.13 9.17
C ARG A 215 1.53 2.79 8.32
N GLY A 216 1.63 1.80 7.43
CA GLY A 216 0.49 1.30 6.65
C GLY A 216 -0.65 0.76 7.53
N SER A 217 -0.32 0.16 8.68
CA SER A 217 -1.30 -0.24 9.70
C SER A 217 -1.94 0.99 10.35
N GLN A 218 -1.13 1.98 10.73
CA GLN A 218 -1.57 3.19 11.41
C GLN A 218 -2.48 4.08 10.54
N ILE A 219 -2.07 4.39 9.31
CA ILE A 219 -2.87 5.24 8.41
C ILE A 219 -4.20 4.59 8.02
N CYS A 220 -4.24 3.27 7.94
CA CYS A 220 -5.48 2.53 7.72
C CYS A 220 -6.42 2.60 8.92
N PHE A 221 -5.86 2.49 10.12
CA PHE A 221 -6.62 2.61 11.36
C PHE A 221 -7.27 4.00 11.47
N VAL A 222 -6.51 5.05 11.16
CA VAL A 222 -7.01 6.44 11.03
C VAL A 222 -8.07 6.56 9.93
N ALA A 223 -7.86 5.94 8.76
CA ALA A 223 -8.86 5.93 7.69
C ALA A 223 -10.18 5.25 8.11
N LYS A 224 -10.15 4.32 9.06
CA LYS A 224 -11.32 3.69 9.68
C LYS A 224 -11.91 4.47 10.86
N GLY A 225 -11.39 5.66 11.15
CA GLY A 225 -11.85 6.54 12.24
C GLY A 225 -11.17 6.29 13.59
N GLY A 226 -10.15 5.43 13.62
CA GLY A 226 -9.35 5.17 14.81
C GLY A 226 -8.37 6.29 15.12
N LYS A 227 -7.77 6.19 16.31
CA LYS A 227 -6.76 7.13 16.82
C LYS A 227 -5.42 6.43 17.04
N LEU A 228 -4.35 7.21 17.10
CA LEU A 228 -3.01 6.72 17.37
C LEU A 228 -2.49 7.24 18.72
N SER A 229 -1.66 6.44 19.38
CA SER A 229 -0.65 6.94 20.32
C SER A 229 0.45 7.59 19.49
N GLN A 230 0.73 8.86 19.77
CA GLN A 230 1.72 9.64 19.02
C GLN A 230 3.15 9.30 19.39
N ASP A 231 3.35 8.76 20.60
CA ASP A 231 4.60 8.18 21.08
C ASP A 231 4.29 7.30 22.29
N ILE A 232 4.41 5.98 22.12
CA ILE A 232 4.06 5.00 23.16
C ILE A 232 4.98 5.12 24.38
N PHE A 233 6.24 5.52 24.19
CA PHE A 233 7.20 5.68 25.28
C PHE A 233 6.86 6.91 26.12
N LYS A 234 6.36 7.97 25.49
CA LYS A 234 5.86 9.17 26.20
C LYS A 234 4.52 8.92 26.88
N ASP A 235 3.73 7.97 26.38
CA ASP A 235 2.50 7.49 27.02
C ASP A 235 2.77 6.50 28.18
N GLY A 236 4.04 6.12 28.40
CA GLY A 236 4.49 5.34 29.55
C GLY A 236 4.85 3.88 29.26
N VAL A 237 4.81 3.43 27.99
CA VAL A 237 5.32 2.12 27.60
C VAL A 237 6.83 2.05 27.88
N THR A 238 7.25 1.07 28.65
CA THR A 238 8.68 0.83 28.97
C THR A 238 9.32 -0.25 28.12
N ASP A 239 8.52 -1.12 27.51
CA ASP A 239 9.01 -2.21 26.67
C ASP A 239 9.57 -1.62 25.36
N GLU A 240 10.63 -2.21 24.81
CA GLU A 240 11.25 -1.71 23.58
C GLU A 240 10.44 -2.11 22.34
N HIS A 241 10.24 -1.17 21.42
CA HIS A 241 9.54 -1.36 20.13
C HIS A 241 10.29 -0.74 18.94
N LEU A 242 11.46 -0.14 19.18
CA LEU A 242 12.22 0.57 18.16
C LEU A 242 13.54 -0.15 17.89
N ASP A 243 13.63 -0.78 16.71
CA ASP A 243 14.80 -1.53 16.26
C ASP A 243 15.13 -2.73 17.14
N VAL A 244 14.12 -3.54 17.43
CA VAL A 244 14.24 -4.64 18.39
C VAL A 244 13.42 -5.86 17.96
N TRP A 245 13.91 -7.04 18.36
CA TRP A 245 13.14 -8.27 18.29
C TRP A 245 12.45 -8.54 19.62
N HIS A 246 11.15 -8.79 19.60
CA HIS A 246 10.42 -9.18 20.80
C HIS A 246 9.27 -10.15 20.49
N LYS A 247 8.74 -10.78 21.54
CA LYS A 247 7.59 -11.68 21.42
C LYS A 247 6.29 -10.91 21.38
N VAL A 248 5.35 -11.40 20.59
CA VAL A 248 3.95 -10.96 20.59
C VAL A 248 3.04 -12.15 20.78
N LYS A 249 1.95 -11.93 21.51
CA LYS A 249 0.89 -12.93 21.72
C LYS A 249 -0.11 -12.83 20.61
N ILE A 250 -0.45 -13.97 20.04
CA ILE A 250 -1.49 -14.09 19.02
C ILE A 250 -2.81 -14.39 19.74
N VAL A 251 -3.84 -13.59 19.46
CA VAL A 251 -5.16 -13.75 20.04
C VAL A 251 -5.77 -15.06 19.54
N LYS A 252 -6.18 -15.95 20.46
CA LYS A 252 -6.71 -17.30 20.17
C LYS A 252 -8.15 -17.25 19.67
N GLU A 253 -8.32 -16.76 18.46
CA GLU A 253 -9.60 -16.69 17.76
C GLU A 253 -9.50 -17.51 16.47
N ASP A 254 -10.52 -18.32 16.17
CA ASP A 254 -10.54 -19.18 14.98
C ASP A 254 -10.43 -18.38 13.68
N LYS A 255 -10.83 -17.11 13.70
CA LYS A 255 -10.81 -16.21 12.54
C LYS A 255 -9.55 -15.34 12.47
N ASN A 256 -8.52 -15.63 13.28
CA ASN A 256 -7.28 -14.85 13.25
C ASN A 256 -6.41 -15.28 12.06
N LEU A 257 -6.33 -14.44 11.02
CA LEU A 257 -5.53 -14.73 9.82
C LEU A 257 -4.04 -14.83 10.12
N MET A 258 -3.53 -14.02 11.05
CA MET A 258 -2.12 -14.08 11.46
C MET A 258 -1.80 -15.47 12.02
N ARG A 259 -2.63 -15.95 12.97
CA ARG A 259 -2.50 -17.28 13.57
C ARG A 259 -2.47 -18.39 12.52
N ALA A 260 -3.36 -18.30 11.54
CA ALA A 260 -3.42 -19.27 10.45
C ALA A 260 -2.16 -19.25 9.57
N PHE A 261 -1.63 -18.07 9.27
CA PHE A 261 -0.43 -17.94 8.45
C PHE A 261 0.79 -18.59 9.12
N VAL A 262 0.95 -18.40 10.43
CA VAL A 262 2.08 -18.95 11.19
C VAL A 262 1.82 -20.37 11.73
N GLY A 263 0.89 -21.12 11.14
CA GLY A 263 0.68 -22.53 11.47
C GLY A 263 0.06 -22.79 12.84
N GLY A 264 -0.77 -21.88 13.35
CA GLY A 264 -1.49 -22.07 14.61
C GLY A 264 -0.69 -21.73 15.86
N GLN A 265 0.46 -21.07 15.71
CA GLN A 265 1.25 -20.58 16.84
C GLN A 265 0.45 -19.57 17.67
N ASP A 266 0.68 -19.58 18.98
CA ASP A 266 0.03 -18.66 19.93
C ASP A 266 0.95 -17.48 20.30
N GLU A 267 2.24 -17.57 19.98
CA GLU A 267 3.25 -16.52 20.17
C GLU A 267 4.27 -16.59 19.02
N VAL A 268 4.79 -15.44 18.60
CA VAL A 268 5.86 -15.34 17.59
C VAL A 268 6.86 -14.26 17.95
N ASP A 269 8.12 -14.42 17.55
CA ASP A 269 9.13 -13.37 17.61
C ASP A 269 9.02 -12.48 16.37
N ILE A 270 8.92 -11.17 16.57
CA ILE A 270 8.75 -10.17 15.50
C ILE A 270 9.86 -9.13 15.53
N TYR A 271 10.12 -8.50 14.38
CA TYR A 271 11.00 -7.34 14.29
C TYR A 271 10.19 -6.04 14.32
N SER A 272 10.39 -5.26 15.37
CA SER A 272 9.63 -4.06 15.67
C SER A 272 10.46 -2.80 15.43
N TYR A 273 9.87 -1.85 14.71
CA TYR A 273 10.49 -0.57 14.37
C TYR A 273 9.44 0.54 14.37
N HIS A 274 8.88 0.84 15.55
CA HIS A 274 7.90 1.90 15.70
C HIS A 274 7.95 2.56 17.07
N HIS A 275 7.49 3.81 17.10
CA HIS A 275 7.23 4.58 18.32
C HIS A 275 5.77 5.02 18.44
N GLN A 276 5.01 4.93 17.34
CA GLN A 276 3.55 5.14 17.34
C GLN A 276 2.84 3.79 17.35
N ALA A 277 1.64 3.75 17.91
CA ALA A 277 0.78 2.56 17.88
C ALA A 277 -0.69 2.94 17.74
N VAL A 278 -1.53 1.99 17.31
CA VAL A 278 -2.98 2.20 17.26
C VAL A 278 -3.58 2.21 18.67
N LYS A 279 -4.51 3.12 18.95
CA LYS A 279 -5.27 3.13 20.20
C LYS A 279 -6.39 2.10 20.13
N ALA A 280 -6.25 1.00 20.86
CA ALA A 280 -7.25 -0.06 20.94
C ALA A 280 -8.66 0.50 21.28
N GLY A 281 -9.69 -0.11 20.71
CA GLY A 281 -11.09 0.28 20.97
C GLY A 281 -11.57 1.57 20.28
N THR A 282 -10.72 2.29 19.55
CA THR A 282 -11.13 3.54 18.85
C THR A 282 -11.62 3.32 17.41
N ALA A 283 -11.52 2.10 16.87
CA ALA A 283 -12.08 1.71 15.58
C ALA A 283 -12.62 0.27 15.60
N ASP A 284 -13.55 0.00 14.69
CA ASP A 284 -14.15 -1.33 14.51
C ASP A 284 -13.21 -2.27 13.72
N VAL A 285 -12.37 -2.99 14.46
CA VAL A 285 -11.42 -4.02 13.99
C VAL A 285 -11.41 -5.22 14.94
N MET A 286 -10.84 -6.33 14.49
CA MET A 286 -10.46 -7.46 15.34
C MET A 286 -8.95 -7.38 15.61
N ILE A 287 -8.54 -7.49 16.88
CA ILE A 287 -7.13 -7.56 17.24
C ILE A 287 -6.63 -8.99 16.99
N ASN A 288 -5.51 -9.10 16.27
CA ASN A 288 -4.88 -10.38 15.93
C ASN A 288 -3.71 -10.70 16.85
N SER A 289 -2.95 -9.68 17.24
CA SER A 289 -1.82 -9.83 18.15
C SER A 289 -1.58 -8.58 18.97
N GLU A 290 -1.00 -8.79 20.15
CA GLU A 290 -0.71 -7.75 21.12
C GLU A 290 0.51 -8.15 21.96
N THR A 291 1.12 -7.16 22.62
CA THR A 291 2.17 -7.36 23.61
C THR A 291 1.90 -6.53 24.87
N GLY A 292 2.60 -6.88 25.94
CA GLY A 292 2.51 -6.23 27.25
C GLY A 292 1.12 -6.31 27.89
N LYS A 293 0.94 -5.56 28.97
CA LYS A 293 -0.31 -5.42 29.73
C LYS A 293 -0.36 -4.04 30.38
N GLY A 294 -1.56 -3.56 30.71
CA GLY A 294 -1.72 -2.26 31.38
C GLY A 294 -1.13 -1.14 30.53
N VAL A 295 -0.21 -0.36 31.10
CA VAL A 295 0.46 0.73 30.36
C VAL A 295 1.33 0.22 29.21
N ASN A 296 1.88 -1.00 29.30
CA ASN A 296 2.70 -1.61 28.25
C ASN A 296 1.86 -2.32 27.16
N HIS A 297 0.52 -2.23 27.22
CA HIS A 297 -0.32 -2.87 26.20
C HIS A 297 -0.17 -2.18 24.85
N VAL A 298 0.26 -2.94 23.84
CA VAL A 298 0.43 -2.47 22.46
C VAL A 298 -0.21 -3.46 21.50
N VAL A 299 -1.04 -2.96 20.58
CA VAL A 299 -1.61 -3.74 19.48
C VAL A 299 -0.58 -3.89 18.37
N GLU A 300 -0.26 -5.14 18.03
CA GLU A 300 0.80 -5.50 17.08
C GLU A 300 0.25 -5.98 15.73
N GLY A 301 -1.02 -6.38 15.71
CA GLY A 301 -1.70 -6.76 14.48
C GLY A 301 -3.21 -6.69 14.64
N TYR A 302 -3.90 -6.31 13.57
CA TYR A 302 -5.36 -6.31 13.54
C TYR A 302 -5.88 -6.65 12.14
N GLN A 303 -7.14 -7.06 12.06
CA GLN A 303 -7.82 -7.30 10.80
C GLN A 303 -9.23 -6.73 10.80
N PHE A 304 -9.83 -6.61 9.61
CA PHE A 304 -11.23 -6.22 9.50
C PHE A 304 -12.11 -7.44 9.75
N LYS A 305 -13.26 -7.22 10.41
CA LYS A 305 -14.26 -8.28 10.66
C LYS A 305 -14.78 -8.95 9.38
N ASN A 306 -14.78 -8.24 8.26
CA ASN A 306 -15.19 -8.77 6.96
C ASN A 306 -14.07 -9.47 6.18
N GLY A 307 -12.86 -9.57 6.74
CA GLY A 307 -11.71 -10.20 6.10
C GLY A 307 -11.10 -9.40 4.94
N LEU A 308 -11.50 -8.15 4.69
CA LEU A 308 -10.96 -7.34 3.59
C LEU A 308 -9.84 -6.38 4.04
N GLY A 309 -9.25 -6.62 5.21
CA GLY A 309 -8.09 -5.89 5.69
C GLY A 309 -7.32 -6.67 6.74
N LEU A 310 -5.99 -6.64 6.67
CA LEU A 310 -5.08 -7.26 7.62
C LEU A 310 -3.85 -6.36 7.76
N THR A 311 -3.42 -6.06 8.98
CA THR A 311 -2.29 -5.18 9.21
C THR A 311 -1.40 -5.68 10.34
N PHE A 312 -0.13 -5.29 10.27
CA PHE A 312 0.91 -5.57 11.25
C PHE A 312 1.61 -4.26 11.61
N GLN A 313 1.86 -4.03 12.89
CA GLN A 313 2.63 -2.88 13.38
C GLN A 313 4.14 -3.12 13.22
N PHE A 314 4.56 -4.37 13.23
CA PHE A 314 5.91 -4.86 12.97
C PHE A 314 6.18 -5.14 11.49
N HIS A 315 7.40 -5.60 11.17
CA HIS A 315 7.94 -5.67 9.81
C HIS A 315 8.22 -7.10 9.32
N PRO A 316 7.19 -7.90 8.94
CA PRO A 316 7.40 -9.25 8.41
C PRO A 316 8.22 -9.29 7.11
N GLU A 317 8.27 -8.19 6.35
CA GLU A 317 9.14 -8.06 5.17
C GLU A 317 10.64 -8.02 5.52
N MET A 318 10.98 -7.64 6.75
CA MET A 318 12.35 -7.59 7.27
C MET A 318 12.68 -8.81 8.16
N MET A 319 11.69 -9.65 8.44
CA MET A 319 11.87 -10.87 9.21
C MET A 319 12.44 -11.97 8.32
N HIS A 320 13.77 -12.13 8.34
CA HIS A 320 14.48 -13.19 7.61
C HIS A 320 14.38 -14.56 8.31
N ASN A 321 13.19 -14.91 8.78
CA ASN A 321 12.86 -16.17 9.44
C ASN A 321 11.59 -16.79 8.83
N LYS A 322 11.23 -17.98 9.31
CA LYS A 322 10.07 -18.72 8.78
C LYS A 322 8.75 -17.96 8.99
N ASP A 323 8.54 -17.34 10.15
CA ASP A 323 7.28 -16.66 10.46
C ASP A 323 7.07 -15.42 9.57
N GLY A 324 8.11 -14.64 9.31
CA GLY A 324 8.08 -13.53 8.36
C GLY A 324 7.73 -13.99 6.95
N GLU A 325 8.40 -15.06 6.50
CA GLU A 325 8.13 -15.68 5.20
C GLU A 325 6.68 -16.19 5.10
N ASP A 326 6.19 -16.87 6.13
CA ASP A 326 4.83 -17.40 6.22
C ASP A 326 3.77 -16.29 6.19
N MET A 327 3.99 -15.18 6.91
CA MET A 327 3.08 -14.04 6.90
C MET A 327 3.02 -13.38 5.52
N MET A 328 4.17 -13.17 4.87
CA MET A 328 4.21 -12.62 3.51
C MET A 328 3.55 -13.57 2.50
N ALA A 329 3.80 -14.88 2.60
CA ALA A 329 3.16 -15.90 1.78
C ALA A 329 1.64 -15.95 2.01
N GLY A 330 1.23 -15.87 3.27
CA GLY A 330 -0.17 -15.88 3.70
C GLY A 330 -0.96 -14.73 3.10
N MET A 331 -0.42 -13.51 3.12
CA MET A 331 -1.05 -12.35 2.46
C MET A 331 -1.25 -12.58 0.95
N VAL A 332 -0.28 -13.18 0.25
CA VAL A 332 -0.42 -13.47 -1.18
C VAL A 332 -1.46 -14.55 -1.45
N LYS A 333 -1.43 -15.65 -0.70
CA LYS A 333 -2.40 -16.74 -0.80
C LYS A 333 -3.82 -16.26 -0.50
N TYR A 334 -3.99 -15.44 0.54
CA TYR A 334 -5.28 -14.88 0.92
C TYR A 334 -5.82 -13.91 -0.16
N SER A 335 -4.95 -13.09 -0.77
CA SER A 335 -5.37 -12.26 -1.92
C SER A 335 -5.79 -13.08 -3.13
N ALA A 336 -5.09 -14.18 -3.44
CA ALA A 336 -5.47 -15.09 -4.52
C ALA A 336 -6.85 -15.71 -4.25
N PHE A 337 -7.08 -16.18 -3.02
CA PHE A 337 -8.37 -16.69 -2.57
C PHE A 337 -9.49 -15.65 -2.69
N VAL A 338 -9.29 -14.43 -2.16
CA VAL A 338 -10.31 -13.37 -2.23
C VAL A 338 -10.61 -12.97 -3.67
N LYS A 339 -9.58 -12.95 -4.54
CA LYS A 339 -9.76 -12.72 -5.98
C LYS A 339 -10.65 -13.78 -6.61
N GLU A 340 -10.34 -15.05 -6.42
CA GLU A 340 -11.10 -16.18 -6.96
C GLU A 340 -12.56 -16.15 -6.48
N VAL A 341 -12.75 -16.01 -5.17
CA VAL A 341 -14.07 -15.98 -4.55
C VAL A 341 -14.93 -14.83 -5.08
N ARG A 342 -14.34 -13.67 -5.39
CA ARG A 342 -15.05 -12.54 -5.99
C ARG A 342 -15.41 -12.73 -7.46
N VAL A 343 -14.66 -13.54 -8.20
CA VAL A 343 -15.08 -13.99 -9.54
C VAL A 343 -16.35 -14.83 -9.43
N LEU A 344 -16.56 -15.51 -8.30
CA LEU A 344 -17.69 -16.40 -8.07
C LEU A 344 -18.96 -15.75 -7.49
N GLY A 345 -18.97 -14.45 -7.12
CA GLY A 345 -20.23 -13.74 -6.81
C GLY A 345 -20.14 -12.48 -5.92
N PRO A 346 -21.20 -11.63 -5.92
CA PRO A 346 -21.19 -10.29 -5.33
C PRO A 346 -21.38 -10.19 -3.81
N SER A 347 -21.65 -11.29 -3.09
CA SER A 347 -22.00 -11.28 -1.66
C SER A 347 -21.15 -12.22 -0.81
N CYS A 348 -19.85 -12.36 -1.12
CA CYS A 348 -18.99 -13.28 -0.39
C CYS A 348 -18.80 -12.84 1.07
N THR A 349 -19.62 -13.41 1.94
CA THR A 349 -19.54 -13.34 3.40
C THR A 349 -18.57 -14.41 3.90
N ASN A 350 -18.08 -14.24 5.14
CA ASN A 350 -17.27 -15.24 5.83
C ASN A 350 -15.98 -15.62 5.07
N LEU A 351 -15.30 -14.63 4.48
CA LEU A 351 -14.09 -14.83 3.68
C LEU A 351 -13.01 -15.56 4.47
N VAL A 352 -12.83 -15.17 5.74
CA VAL A 352 -11.82 -15.76 6.61
C VAL A 352 -12.15 -17.23 6.88
N GLU A 353 -13.37 -17.56 7.29
CA GLU A 353 -13.74 -18.94 7.60
C GLU A 353 -13.64 -19.86 6.38
N ARG A 354 -13.93 -19.34 5.19
CA ARG A 354 -13.79 -20.09 3.94
C ARG A 354 -12.34 -20.30 3.52
N PHE A 355 -11.45 -19.37 3.85
CA PHE A 355 -10.02 -19.52 3.58
C PHE A 355 -9.35 -20.54 4.51
N LEU A 356 -9.88 -20.70 5.73
CA LEU A 356 -9.34 -21.59 6.75
C LEU A 356 -9.85 -23.05 6.66
N ARG A 357 -10.79 -23.32 5.75
CA ARG A 357 -11.29 -24.66 5.42
C ARG A 357 -10.58 -25.18 4.18
#